data_AF-A0A3C1ZUB2-F1
#
_entry.id   AF-A0A3C1ZUB2-F1
#
_cell.length_a   1.000
_cell.length_b   1.000
_cell.length_c   1.000
_cell.angle_alpha   90.00
_cell.angle_beta   90.00
_cell.angle_gamma   90.00
#
_symmetry.space_group_name_H-M   'P 1'
#
loop_
_entity.id
_entity.type
_entity.pdbx_description
1 polymer ?
#
loop_
_entity_poly.entity_id
_entity_poly.type
_entity_poly.pdbx_seq_one_letter_code
_entity_poly.pdbx_strand_id
1 'polypeptide(L)' 'GEDLQLTFRQDTETPLKRVKLMWVSETGKDQEIWLPVQATEDGVSQVAHTFHWPGSYTVHLRQGSHYLMTYQVLVE' A
#
# COMPACT_ATOMS: atom_id res chain seq x y z
N GLY A 1 13.31 -9.78 4.91
CA GLY A 1 12.02 -10.29 4.40
C GLY A 1 10.94 -9.87 5.36
N GLU A 2 10.41 -8.66 5.15
CA GLU A 2 9.81 -7.86 6.22
C GLU A 2 8.34 -7.55 5.96
N ASP A 3 7.58 -7.42 7.05
CA ASP A 3 6.15 -7.11 7.02
C ASP A 3 5.92 -5.60 7.06
N LEU A 4 5.47 -5.04 5.95
CA LEU A 4 4.97 -3.67 5.88
C LEU A 4 3.47 -3.64 6.22
N GLN A 5 3.14 -3.18 7.44
CA GLN A 5 1.78 -2.77 7.77
C GLN A 5 1.61 -1.27 7.54
N LEU A 6 0.65 -0.92 6.69
CA LEU A 6 0.26 0.46 6.38
C LEU A 6 -1.10 0.76 7.00
N THR A 7 -1.12 1.71 7.92
CA THR A 7 -2.34 2.25 8.51
C THR A 7 -2.50 3.68 8.02
N PHE A 8 -3.61 3.98 7.35
CA PHE A 8 -3.94 5.33 6.91
C PHE A 8 -5.39 5.67 7.29
N ARG A 9 -5.56 6.83 7.93
CA ARG A 9 -6.89 7.37 8.20
C ARG A 9 -7.49 7.89 6.89
N GLN A 10 -8.74 7.55 6.61
CA GLN A 10 -9.44 8.00 5.41
C GLN A 10 -10.60 8.90 5.84
N ASP A 11 -10.39 10.22 5.84
CA ASP A 11 -11.42 11.20 6.19
C ASP A 11 -12.42 11.43 5.03
N THR A 12 -13.05 10.35 4.55
CA THR A 12 -14.09 10.39 3.49
C THR A 12 -15.24 9.44 3.82
N GLU A 13 -16.47 9.84 3.51
CA GLU A 13 -17.72 9.13 3.84
C GLU A 13 -17.87 7.74 3.19
N THR A 14 -17.04 7.36 2.21
CA THR A 14 -17.10 6.08 1.52
C THR A 14 -15.92 5.17 1.89
N PRO A 15 -16.13 4.04 2.59
CA PRO A 15 -15.05 3.15 2.97
C PRO A 15 -14.44 2.44 1.76
N LEU A 16 -13.10 2.42 1.70
CA LEU A 16 -12.34 1.67 0.71
C LEU A 16 -12.58 0.16 0.85
N LYS A 17 -12.83 -0.53 -0.27
CA LYS A 17 -12.96 -1.99 -0.32
C LYS A 17 -11.68 -2.69 -0.77
N ARG A 18 -10.88 -2.03 -1.62
CA ARG A 18 -9.58 -2.48 -2.13
C ARG A 18 -8.75 -1.25 -2.48
N VAL A 19 -7.43 -1.38 -2.42
CA VAL A 19 -6.48 -0.42 -3.00
C VAL A 19 -5.55 -1.13 -3.97
N LYS A 20 -5.02 -0.37 -4.92
CA LYS A 20 -3.88 -0.80 -5.71
C LYS A 20 -2.61 -0.35 -4.99
N LEU A 21 -1.84 -1.32 -4.50
CA LEU A 21 -0.42 -1.08 -4.28
C LEU A 21 0.29 -1.31 -5.62
N MET A 22 1.23 -0.43 -5.91
CA MET A 22 2.22 -0.61 -6.95
C MET A 22 3.55 -0.30 -6.29
N TRP A 23 4.58 -1.12 -6.51
CA TRP A 23 5.93 -0.78 -6.08
C TRP A 23 6.92 -0.89 -7.23
N VAL A 24 7.87 0.04 -7.26
CA VAL A 24 9.07 -0.05 -8.07
C VAL A 24 10.16 -0.66 -7.20
N SER A 25 10.67 -1.83 -7.57
CA SER A 25 11.89 -2.40 -6.97
C SER A 25 13.14 -1.86 -7.67
N GLU A 26 14.31 -1.91 -7.01
CA GLU A 26 15.59 -1.48 -7.60
C GLU A 26 15.92 -2.18 -8.95
N THR A 27 15.40 -3.39 -9.16
CA THR A 27 15.52 -4.13 -10.44
C THR A 27 14.67 -3.56 -11.60
N GLY A 28 13.98 -2.43 -11.39
CA GLY A 28 13.08 -1.82 -12.37
C GLY A 28 11.79 -2.61 -12.62
N LYS A 29 11.50 -3.62 -11.80
CA LYS A 29 10.24 -4.37 -11.87
C LYS A 29 9.17 -3.66 -11.07
N ASP A 30 8.23 -3.07 -11.80
CA ASP A 30 6.90 -2.73 -11.31
C ASP A 30 6.14 -4.02 -10.96
N GLN A 31 5.59 -4.10 -9.76
CA GLN A 31 4.56 -5.09 -9.44
C GLN A 31 3.30 -4.36 -8.96
N GLU A 32 2.16 -4.72 -9.56
CA GLU A 32 0.85 -4.16 -9.25
C GLU A 32 0.00 -5.20 -8.52
N ILE A 33 -0.36 -4.95 -7.26
CA ILE A 33 -1.18 -5.87 -6.46
C ILE A 33 -2.39 -5.15 -5.86
N TRP A 34 -3.57 -5.75 -6.10
CA TRP A 34 -4.84 -5.30 -5.53
C TRP A 34 -5.08 -5.89 -4.15
N LEU A 35 -4.50 -5.27 -3.13
CA LEU A 35 -4.67 -5.71 -1.75
C LEU A 35 -6.09 -5.38 -1.21
N PRO A 36 -6.66 -6.24 -0.35
CA PRO A 36 -7.87 -5.90 0.39
C PRO A 36 -7.56 -4.77 1.36
N VAL A 37 -8.55 -3.91 1.61
CA VAL A 37 -8.50 -2.95 2.72
C VAL A 37 -9.27 -3.55 3.89
N GLN A 38 -8.67 -3.56 5.07
CA GLN A 38 -9.38 -3.77 6.32
C GLN A 38 -9.82 -2.39 6.83
N ALA A 39 -11.10 -2.09 6.73
CA ALA A 39 -11.68 -0.90 7.35
C ALA A 39 -11.99 -1.20 8.83
N THR A 40 -11.57 -0.32 9.74
CA THR A 40 -11.99 -0.35 11.14
C THR A 40 -13.31 0.40 11.33
N GLU A 41 -13.96 0.22 12.49
CA GLU A 41 -15.19 0.93 12.85
C GLU A 41 -15.00 2.45 12.90
N ASP A 42 -13.78 2.93 13.17
CA ASP A 42 -13.39 4.36 13.18
C ASP A 42 -13.12 4.96 11.79
N GLY A 43 -13.34 4.21 10.70
CA GLY A 43 -13.02 4.65 9.33
C GLY A 43 -11.52 4.65 8.99
N VAL A 44 -10.68 4.02 9.81
CA VAL A 44 -9.25 3.83 9.50
C VAL A 44 -9.11 2.66 8.53
N SER A 45 -8.33 2.85 7.47
CA SER A 45 -8.04 1.81 6.48
C SER A 45 -6.66 1.22 6.74
N GLN A 46 -6.59 -0.11 6.86
CA GLN A 46 -5.35 -0.86 7.02
C GLN A 46 -5.09 -1.78 5.82
N VAL A 47 -3.82 -1.86 5.44
CA VAL A 47 -3.31 -2.70 4.35
C VAL A 47 -1.97 -3.29 4.78
N ALA A 48 -1.81 -4.60 4.65
CA ALA A 48 -0.58 -5.30 5.01
C ALA A 48 0.04 -5.99 3.80
N HIS A 49 1.37 -5.97 3.69
CA HIS A 49 2.13 -6.66 2.66
C HIS A 49 3.50 -7.11 3.17
N THR A 50 3.92 -8.33 2.84
CA THR A 50 5.25 -8.86 3.17
C THR A 50 6.19 -8.74 1.97
N PHE A 51 7.27 -7.98 2.09
CA PHE A 51 8.31 -7.93 1.06
C PHE A 51 9.25 -9.13 1.19
N HIS A 52 9.33 -9.95 0.15
CA HIS A 52 10.16 -11.16 0.13
C HIS A 52 11.62 -10.92 -0.23
N TRP A 53 11.99 -9.72 -0.68
CA TRP A 53 13.35 -9.37 -1.14
C TRP A 53 13.78 -8.02 -0.53
N PRO A 54 15.07 -7.83 -0.22
CA PRO A 54 15.61 -6.56 0.24
C PRO A 54 15.76 -5.55 -0.91
N GLY A 55 15.90 -4.27 -0.56
CA GLY A 55 16.11 -3.14 -1.46
C GLY A 55 15.16 -1.98 -1.21
N SER A 56 15.36 -0.89 -1.95
CA SER A 56 14.48 0.28 -1.95
C SER A 56 13.22 0.04 -2.79
N TYR A 57 12.08 0.38 -2.21
CA TYR A 57 10.75 0.29 -2.81
C TYR A 57 10.06 1.66 -2.77
N THR A 58 9.76 2.23 -3.95
CA THR A 58 8.83 3.36 -4.04
C THR A 58 7.42 2.80 -4.20
N VAL A 59 6.59 2.96 -3.17
CA VAL A 59 5.28 2.31 -3.07
C VAL A 59 4.15 3.34 -3.19
N HIS A 60 3.14 2.95 -3.96
CA HIS A 60 1.92 3.71 -4.19
C HIS A 60 0.76 3.23 -3.33
N LEU A 61 -0.16 4.15 -3.03
CA LEU A 61 -1.52 3.86 -2.60
C LEU A 61 -2.49 4.53 -3.57
N ARG A 62 -3.19 3.75 -4.41
CA ARG A 62 -4.04 4.28 -5.51
C ARG A 62 -5.45 3.66 -5.48
N GLN A 63 -6.49 4.50 -5.55
CA GLN A 63 -7.91 4.15 -5.56
C GLN A 63 -8.47 4.36 -6.97
N GLY A 64 -8.65 3.28 -7.72
CA GLY A 64 -8.99 3.38 -9.15
C GLY A 64 -7.89 4.14 -9.90
N SER A 65 -8.21 5.31 -10.45
CA SER A 65 -7.26 6.23 -11.07
C SER A 65 -6.64 7.26 -10.11
N HIS A 66 -7.21 7.44 -8.91
CA HIS A 66 -6.79 8.50 -7.98
C HIS A 66 -5.63 8.07 -7.08
N TYR A 67 -4.72 8.99 -6.80
CA TYR A 67 -3.50 8.73 -6.02
C TYR A 67 -3.74 9.26 -4.60
N LEU A 68 -3.75 8.38 -3.60
CA LEU A 68 -4.01 8.73 -2.20
C LEU A 68 -2.72 9.12 -1.49
N MET A 69 -1.67 8.31 -1.66
CA MET A 69 -0.37 8.51 -1.00
C MET A 69 0.75 7.83 -1.79
N THR A 70 1.99 8.26 -1.57
CA THR A 70 3.21 7.62 -2.06
C THR A 70 4.27 7.72 -0.98
N TYR A 71 5.02 6.64 -0.74
CA TYR A 71 6.00 6.53 0.34
C TYR A 71 7.17 5.66 -0.14
N GLN A 72 8.33 5.87 0.46
CA GLN A 72 9.51 5.03 0.24
C GLN A 72 9.65 4.06 1.40
N VAL A 73 9.97 2.81 1.09
CA VAL A 73 10.28 1.75 2.04
C VAL A 73 11.66 1.22 1.68
N LEU A 74 12.54 1.13 2.67
CA LEU A 74 13.76 0.31 2.56
C LEU A 74 13.46 -1.03 3.23
N VAL A 75 13.86 -2.13 2.59
CA VAL A 75 13.74 -3.49 3.14
C VAL A 75 15.15 -4.08 3.26
N GLU A 76 15.46 -4.68 4.41
CA GLU A 76 16.77 -5.29 4.72
C GLU A 76 16.76 -6.83 4.70
#